data_AF-A0A545B8D5-F1
#
_entry.id   AF-A0A545B8D5-F1
#
_cell.length_a   1.000
_cell.length_b   1.000
_cell.length_c   1.000
_cell.angle_alpha   90.00
_cell.angle_beta   90.00
_cell.angle_gamma   90.00
#
_symmetry.space_group_name_H-M   'P 1'
#
loop_
_entity.id
_entity.type
_entity.pdbx_description
1 polymer ?
#
loop_
_entity_poly.entity_id
_entity_poly.type
_entity_poly.pdbx_seq_one_letter_code
_entity_poly.pdbx_strand_id
1 'polypeptide(L)'
;MGHLSVKKDDIDSINKHYEECKKAQEPYVICRRRRTKADVDFDHISFDKPVDNVLKDNREDIVSKAIEIINKHSSKGAKYNVSACLISFSNLEVNQAEQAASEVFYMISEVLNRSR
;
A
#
# COMPACT_ATOMS: atom_id res chain seq x y z
N MET A 1 3.43 8.38 9.59
CA MET A 1 4.55 8.15 8.66
C MET A 1 4.00 8.09 7.24
N GLY A 2 4.77 7.68 6.23
CA GLY A 2 4.28 7.48 4.85
C GLY A 2 4.71 6.11 4.33
N HIS A 3 4.66 5.90 3.01
CA HIS A 3 5.17 4.67 2.40
C HIS A 3 6.71 4.58 2.47
N LEU A 4 7.24 3.35 2.48
CA LEU A 4 8.68 3.11 2.34
C LEU A 4 9.06 2.84 0.88
N SER A 5 9.97 3.62 0.30
CA SER A 5 10.59 3.32 -1.01
C SER A 5 11.99 2.71 -0.85
N VAL A 6 12.14 1.44 -1.19
CA VAL A 6 13.32 0.64 -0.84
C VAL A 6 13.71 -0.31 -1.98
N LYS A 7 14.97 -0.75 -2.04
CA LYS A 7 15.34 -1.81 -2.97
C LYS A 7 14.72 -3.13 -2.52
N LYS A 8 14.32 -3.99 -3.47
CA LYS A 8 13.62 -5.25 -3.18
C LYS A 8 14.39 -6.19 -2.21
N ASP A 9 15.71 -6.11 -2.20
CA ASP A 9 16.64 -6.96 -1.44
C ASP A 9 17.04 -6.40 -0.07
N ASP A 10 16.63 -5.18 0.29
CA ASP A 10 16.95 -4.56 1.58
C ASP A 10 15.89 -4.96 2.64
N ILE A 11 16.03 -6.19 3.12
CA ILE A 11 15.12 -6.84 4.08
C ILE A 11 15.14 -6.12 5.43
N ASP A 12 16.29 -5.60 5.86
CA ASP A 12 16.43 -4.92 7.16
C ASP A 12 15.58 -3.65 7.23
N SER A 13 15.60 -2.83 6.18
CA SER A 13 14.75 -1.65 6.08
C SER A 13 13.26 -2.00 6.03
N ILE A 14 12.89 -3.07 5.30
CA ILE A 14 11.51 -3.55 5.20
C ILE A 14 10.98 -4.00 6.57
N ASN A 15 11.77 -4.78 7.31
CA ASN A 15 11.41 -5.26 8.64
C ASN A 15 11.31 -4.12 9.65
N LYS A 16 12.26 -3.18 9.62
CA LYS A 16 12.22 -2.00 10.50
C LYS A 16 10.96 -1.16 10.26
N HIS A 17 10.60 -0.91 9.00
CA HIS A 17 9.40 -0.16 8.67
C HIS A 17 8.12 -0.89 9.09
N TYR A 18 8.08 -2.21 8.96
CA TYR A 18 6.96 -3.01 9.45
C TYR A 18 6.77 -2.85 10.96
N GLU A 19 7.82 -2.96 11.76
CA GLU A 19 7.75 -2.79 13.21
C GLU A 19 7.33 -1.36 13.60
N GLU A 20 7.79 -0.35 12.86
CA GLU A 20 7.38 1.04 13.04
C GLU A 20 5.89 1.25 12.75
N CYS A 21 5.40 0.77 11.60
CA CYS A 21 3.97 0.82 11.23
C CYS A 21 3.10 0.08 12.25
N LYS A 22 3.55 -1.10 12.70
CA LYS A 22 2.85 -1.90 13.70
C LYS A 22 2.76 -1.19 15.05
N LYS A 23 3.87 -0.61 15.53
CA LYS A 23 3.88 0.16 16.78
C LYS A 23 3.01 1.41 16.69
N ALA A 24 2.98 2.07 15.53
CA ALA A 24 2.17 3.26 15.30
C ALA A 24 0.70 2.96 14.98
N GLN A 25 0.34 1.70 14.71
CA GLN A 25 -0.95 1.30 14.15
C GLN A 25 -1.28 2.12 12.90
N GLU A 26 -0.33 2.15 11.95
CA GLU A 26 -0.42 2.84 10.66
C GLU A 26 -0.38 1.85 9.47
N PRO A 27 -0.87 2.27 8.28
CA PRO A 27 -0.83 1.43 7.10
C PRO A 27 0.60 1.06 6.71
N TYR A 28 0.87 -0.22 6.57
CA TYR A 28 2.14 -0.71 6.07
C TYR A 28 2.12 -0.71 4.54
N VAL A 29 2.75 0.30 3.93
CA VAL A 29 2.84 0.47 2.48
C VAL A 29 4.29 0.51 2.04
N ILE A 30 4.67 -0.37 1.12
CA ILE A 30 6.02 -0.47 0.60
C ILE A 30 6.05 -0.32 -0.92
N CYS A 31 7.04 0.42 -1.42
CA CYS A 31 7.41 0.51 -2.81
C CYS A 31 8.77 -0.20 -2.99
N ARG A 32 8.73 -1.42 -3.52
CA ARG A 32 9.90 -2.27 -3.75
C ARG A 32 10.47 -2.00 -5.14
N ARG A 33 11.53 -1.21 -5.17
CA ARG A 33 12.23 -0.80 -6.38
C ARG A 33 13.14 -1.90 -6.91
N ARG A 34 13.12 -2.03 -8.23
CA ARG A 34 14.09 -2.75 -9.06
C ARG A 34 14.93 -1.71 -9.81
N ARG A 35 15.33 -1.97 -11.06
CA ARG A 35 16.14 -1.04 -11.86
C ARG A 35 15.34 0.19 -12.32
N THR A 36 14.31 -0.03 -13.14
CA THR A 36 13.41 1.03 -13.65
C THR A 36 11.96 0.81 -13.24
N LYS A 37 11.67 -0.35 -12.66
CA LYS A 37 10.34 -0.77 -12.26
C LYS A 37 10.26 -0.93 -10.75
N ALA A 38 9.07 -0.83 -10.21
CA ALA A 38 8.78 -1.07 -8.81
C ALA A 38 7.43 -1.75 -8.63
N ASP A 39 7.29 -2.41 -7.49
CA ASP A 39 6.04 -3.01 -7.02
C ASP A 39 5.59 -2.26 -5.77
N VAL A 40 4.31 -1.97 -5.66
CA VAL A 40 3.69 -1.34 -4.49
C VAL A 40 2.86 -2.39 -3.78
N ASP A 41 3.05 -2.53 -2.48
CA ASP A 41 2.27 -3.45 -1.66
C ASP A 41 1.77 -2.73 -0.41
N PHE A 42 0.50 -2.94 -0.10
CA PHE A 42 -0.10 -2.63 1.19
C PHE A 42 -0.63 -3.93 1.79
N ASP A 43 -0.36 -4.14 3.08
CA ASP A 43 -0.90 -5.25 3.84
C ASP A 43 -1.39 -4.75 5.20
N HIS A 44 -2.59 -5.17 5.57
CA HIS A 44 -3.21 -4.92 6.87
C HIS A 44 -2.52 -5.62 8.05
N ILE A 45 -1.54 -6.51 7.81
CA ILE A 45 -0.76 -7.22 8.84
C ILE A 45 -0.15 -6.31 9.93
N SER A 46 0.05 -5.02 9.66
CA SER A 46 0.51 -4.06 10.66
C SER A 46 -0.54 -3.68 11.72
N PHE A 47 -1.81 -4.03 11.54
CA PHE A 47 -2.89 -3.65 12.44
C PHE A 47 -3.36 -4.76 13.37
N ASP A 48 -3.92 -4.37 14.51
CA ASP A 48 -4.64 -5.27 15.39
C ASP A 48 -6.05 -5.62 14.85
N LYS A 49 -6.59 -6.77 15.29
CA LYS A 49 -7.87 -7.35 14.83
C LYS A 49 -9.08 -6.39 14.68
N PRO A 50 -9.27 -5.33 15.51
CA PRO A 50 -10.39 -4.41 15.33
C PRO A 50 -10.42 -3.68 13.98
N VAL A 51 -9.26 -3.51 13.33
CA VAL A 51 -9.13 -2.81 12.06
C VAL A 51 -9.67 -3.63 10.87
N ASP A 52 -9.70 -4.96 11.00
CA ASP A 52 -10.25 -5.85 9.95
C ASP A 52 -11.70 -5.51 9.60
N ASN A 53 -12.52 -5.19 10.61
CA ASN A 53 -13.93 -4.90 10.39
C ASN A 53 -14.09 -3.58 9.64
N VAL A 54 -13.33 -2.55 10.04
CA VAL A 54 -13.31 -1.26 9.35
C VAL A 54 -12.95 -1.41 7.87
N LEU A 55 -11.90 -2.18 7.56
CA LEU A 55 -11.49 -2.42 6.19
C LEU A 55 -12.56 -3.21 5.41
N LYS A 56 -13.17 -4.23 6.03
CA LYS A 56 -14.23 -5.03 5.40
C LYS A 56 -15.49 -4.23 5.11
N ASP A 57 -15.91 -3.37 6.04
CA ASP A 57 -17.10 -2.52 5.89
C ASP A 57 -16.92 -1.48 4.77
N ASN A 58 -15.67 -1.06 4.53
CA ASN A 58 -15.30 -0.11 3.47
C ASN A 58 -14.73 -0.80 2.21
N ARG A 59 -14.94 -2.13 2.07
CA ARG A 59 -14.28 -2.93 1.03
C ARG A 59 -14.50 -2.39 -0.39
N GLU A 60 -15.73 -2.07 -0.74
CA GLU A 60 -16.06 -1.64 -2.11
C GLU A 60 -15.40 -0.30 -2.45
N ASP A 61 -15.41 0.65 -1.51
CA ASP A 61 -14.75 1.95 -1.66
C ASP A 61 -13.22 1.81 -1.78
N ILE A 62 -12.59 1.00 -0.91
CA ILE A 62 -11.15 0.73 -0.97
C ILE A 62 -10.77 0.10 -2.31
N VAL A 63 -11.53 -0.92 -2.75
CA VAL A 63 -11.23 -1.62 -4.02
C VAL A 63 -11.39 -0.68 -5.20
N SER A 64 -12.48 0.10 -5.26
CA SER A 64 -12.73 1.06 -6.34
C SER A 64 -11.62 2.09 -6.44
N LYS A 65 -11.26 2.73 -5.32
CA LYS A 65 -10.20 3.74 -5.28
C LYS A 65 -8.82 3.17 -5.58
N ALA A 66 -8.51 1.97 -5.09
CA ALA A 66 -7.25 1.31 -5.44
C ALA A 66 -7.16 1.02 -6.96
N ILE A 67 -8.27 0.64 -7.59
CA ILE A 67 -8.35 0.47 -9.06
C ILE A 67 -8.14 1.82 -9.79
N GLU A 68 -8.71 2.91 -9.29
CA GLU A 68 -8.49 4.24 -9.83
C GLU A 68 -7.01 4.67 -9.74
N ILE A 69 -6.37 4.45 -8.58
CA ILE A 69 -4.95 4.75 -8.35
C ILE A 69 -4.08 3.99 -9.35
N ILE A 70 -4.27 2.67 -9.50
CA ILE A 70 -3.47 1.92 -10.47
C ILE A 70 -3.75 2.38 -11.90
N ASN A 71 -4.99 2.67 -12.28
CA ASN A 71 -5.29 3.13 -13.64
C ASN A 71 -4.60 4.46 -13.95
N LYS A 72 -4.58 5.40 -12.99
CA LYS A 72 -3.90 6.70 -13.10
C LYS A 72 -2.39 6.59 -13.27
N HIS A 73 -1.76 5.62 -12.60
CA HIS A 73 -0.31 5.43 -12.57
C HIS A 73 0.19 4.27 -13.45
N SER A 74 -0.72 3.57 -14.13
CA SER A 74 -0.40 2.37 -14.90
C SER A 74 0.49 2.70 -16.10
N SER A 75 1.36 1.75 -16.40
CA SER A 75 2.14 1.73 -17.64
C SER A 75 1.89 0.40 -18.36
N LYS A 76 2.34 0.29 -19.61
CA LYS A 76 2.19 -0.95 -20.38
C LYS A 76 2.78 -2.14 -19.60
N GLY A 77 1.94 -3.12 -19.29
CA GLY A 77 2.32 -4.33 -18.57
C GLY A 77 2.24 -4.24 -17.03
N ALA A 78 1.66 -3.17 -16.48
CA ALA A 78 1.29 -3.13 -15.07
C ALA A 78 0.22 -4.18 -14.75
N LYS A 79 0.29 -4.75 -13.54
CA LYS A 79 -0.70 -5.71 -13.01
C LYS A 79 -1.14 -5.27 -11.63
N TYR A 80 -2.34 -5.65 -11.23
CA TYR A 80 -2.80 -5.42 -9.86
C TYR A 80 -3.53 -6.63 -9.28
N ASN A 81 -3.47 -6.74 -7.96
CA ASN A 81 -4.32 -7.59 -7.14
C ASN A 81 -4.82 -6.73 -5.98
N VAL A 82 -6.13 -6.58 -5.86
CA VAL A 82 -6.74 -5.61 -4.94
C VAL A 82 -7.83 -6.28 -4.13
N SER A 83 -7.76 -6.07 -2.81
CA SER A 83 -8.78 -6.41 -1.83
C SER A 83 -8.74 -5.35 -0.72
N ALA A 84 -9.71 -5.36 0.19
CA ALA A 84 -9.74 -4.43 1.32
C ALA A 84 -8.51 -4.56 2.25
N CYS A 85 -7.93 -5.76 2.35
CA CYS A 85 -6.87 -6.08 3.30
C CYS A 85 -5.48 -6.20 2.65
N LEU A 86 -5.44 -6.23 1.32
CA LEU A 86 -4.23 -6.42 0.53
C LEU A 86 -4.37 -5.66 -0.78
N ILE A 87 -3.43 -4.78 -1.07
CA ILE A 87 -3.31 -4.10 -2.37
C ILE A 87 -1.90 -4.39 -2.88
N SER A 88 -1.79 -4.91 -4.09
CA SER A 88 -0.51 -5.14 -4.75
C SER A 88 -0.58 -4.63 -6.18
N PHE A 89 0.32 -3.71 -6.51
CA PHE A 89 0.54 -3.19 -7.86
C PHE A 89 1.92 -3.61 -8.32
N SER A 90 2.01 -4.27 -9.46
CA SER A 90 3.26 -4.81 -9.97
C SER A 90 3.66 -4.15 -11.28
N ASN A 91 4.97 -3.99 -11.46
CA ASN A 91 5.59 -3.56 -12.72
C ASN A 91 5.28 -2.10 -13.13
N LEU A 92 5.20 -1.20 -12.15
CA LEU A 92 5.05 0.25 -12.38
C LEU A 92 6.43 0.87 -12.63
N GLU A 93 6.51 1.97 -13.37
CA GLU A 93 7.72 2.80 -13.37
C GLU A 93 7.99 3.33 -11.96
N VAL A 94 9.26 3.43 -11.54
CA VAL A 94 9.61 3.80 -10.15
C VAL A 94 8.89 5.08 -9.68
N ASN A 95 8.91 6.13 -10.49
CA ASN A 95 8.27 7.40 -10.12
C ASN A 95 6.73 7.26 -9.98
N GLN A 96 6.11 6.42 -10.83
CA GLN A 96 4.67 6.16 -10.77
C GLN A 96 4.31 5.27 -9.58
N ALA A 97 5.18 4.33 -9.22
CA ALA A 97 5.01 3.47 -8.07
C ALA A 97 5.11 4.25 -6.75
N GLU A 98 6.06 5.18 -6.63
CA GLU A 98 6.19 6.04 -5.44
C GLU A 98 4.97 6.95 -5.25
N GLN A 99 4.42 7.49 -6.34
CA GLN A 99 3.16 8.24 -6.31
C GLN A 99 1.98 7.35 -5.91
N ALA A 100 1.82 6.19 -6.54
CA ALA A 100 0.77 5.23 -6.22
C ALA A 100 0.86 4.75 -4.76
N ALA A 101 2.06 4.48 -4.24
CA ALA A 101 2.28 4.09 -2.85
C ALA A 101 1.85 5.20 -1.88
N SER A 102 2.13 6.46 -2.22
CA SER A 102 1.68 7.61 -1.42
C SER A 102 0.16 7.69 -1.41
N GLU A 103 -0.50 7.59 -2.57
CA GLU A 103 -1.95 7.64 -2.68
C GLU A 103 -2.63 6.48 -1.94
N VAL A 104 -2.06 5.27 -2.01
CA VAL A 104 -2.55 4.11 -1.24
C VAL A 104 -2.45 4.37 0.26
N PHE A 105 -1.32 4.88 0.73
CA PHE A 105 -1.12 5.19 2.15
C PHE A 105 -2.16 6.20 2.65
N TYR A 106 -2.38 7.30 1.91
CA TYR A 106 -3.35 8.32 2.28
C TYR A 106 -4.78 7.77 2.28
N MET A 107 -5.18 7.06 1.23
CA MET A 107 -6.50 6.44 1.12
C MET A 107 -6.81 5.52 2.32
N ILE A 108 -5.91 4.60 2.66
CA ILE A 108 -6.13 3.68 3.79
C ILE A 108 -6.16 4.47 5.10
N SER A 109 -5.25 5.42 5.29
CA SER A 109 -5.23 6.26 6.49
C SER A 109 -6.55 7.04 6.68
N GLU A 110 -7.15 7.54 5.60
CA GLU A 110 -8.45 8.21 5.66
C GLU A 110 -9.57 7.26 6.10
N VAL A 111 -9.63 6.04 5.54
CA VAL A 111 -10.66 5.04 5.92
C VAL A 111 -10.56 4.70 7.41
N LEU A 112 -9.34 4.54 7.92
CA LEU A 112 -9.09 4.23 9.32
C LEU A 112 -9.46 5.40 10.25
N ASN A 113 -9.17 6.63 9.84
CA ASN A 113 -9.50 7.82 10.64
C ASN A 113 -11.00 8.14 10.66
N ARG A 114 -11.76 7.78 9.61
CA ARG A 114 -13.23 7.95 9.59
C ARG A 114 -13.97 7.01 10.55
N SER A 115 -13.30 5.95 10.98
CA SER A 115 -13.88 4.90 11.83
C SER A 115 -13.48 5.01 13.31
N ARG A 116 -12.69 6.04 13.66
CA ARG A 116 -12.35 6.43 15.03
C ARG A 116 -13.27 7.53 15.52
#